data_AF-A0A285RX07-F1
#
_entry.id   AF-A0A285RX07-F1
#
_cell.length_a   1.000
_cell.length_b   1.000
_cell.length_c   1.000
_cell.angle_alpha   90.00
_cell.angle_beta   90.00
_cell.angle_gamma   90.00
#
_symmetry.space_group_name_H-M   'P 1'
#
loop_
_entity.id
_entity.type
_entity.pdbx_description
1 polymer ?
#
loop_
_entity_poly.entity_id
_entity_poly.type
_entity_poly.pdbx_seq_one_letter_code
_entity_poly.pdbx_strand_id
1 'polypeptide(L)'
;MFARTTARLFTGAFKALFSDFDGFLRIVWAWYALVAVLGVLGTLLAANSVVVIFVVAGVWVCSSASIAVAWHRNLLLGERPGPVNLSFGRREIAYLGKTLLVSLIAAVPLLVFVTLVSVMVNGMTSLFIAMTVVVVFVLPALMRLFLILPATALDEPLGIAEAFARGEGLGLPMALAAVGTGLCIGALDMVLSVVANTIGGGAVFAAIAVLILSLALQIAMTALQIGILSGGYYILREREMPPPAAPSAD
;
A
#
# COMPACT_ATOMS: atom_id res chain seq x y z
N MET A 1 3.53 24.42 5.75
CA MET A 1 4.43 23.24 5.86
C MET A 1 3.73 21.95 5.41
N PHE A 2 2.55 21.64 5.97
CA PHE A 2 1.73 20.46 5.65
C PHE A 2 1.57 20.12 4.16
N ALA A 3 1.01 21.03 3.35
CA ALA A 3 0.75 20.78 1.92
C ALA A 3 2.02 20.45 1.12
N ARG A 4 3.15 21.06 1.49
CA ARG A 4 4.46 20.79 0.87
C ARG A 4 4.94 19.36 1.17
N THR A 5 4.71 18.87 2.39
CA THR A 5 5.02 17.49 2.78
C THR A 5 4.16 16.49 2.02
N THR A 6 2.84 16.72 1.94
CA THR A 6 1.92 15.86 1.19
C THR A 6 2.31 15.80 -0.29
N ALA A 7 2.58 16.95 -0.92
CA ALA A 7 3.03 17.00 -2.30
C ALA A 7 4.38 16.29 -2.51
N ARG A 8 5.33 16.46 -1.58
CA ARG A 8 6.63 15.74 -1.61
C ARG A 8 6.45 14.23 -1.51
N LEU A 9 5.54 13.74 -0.66
CA LEU A 9 5.25 12.31 -0.52
C LEU A 9 4.61 11.74 -1.79
N PHE A 10 3.60 12.45 -2.33
CA PHE A 10 2.91 12.06 -3.55
C PHE A 10 3.86 12.04 -4.75
N THR A 11 4.51 13.17 -5.04
CA THR A 11 5.46 13.27 -6.16
C THR A 11 6.67 12.35 -5.97
N GLY A 12 7.12 12.15 -4.74
CA GLY A 12 8.19 11.22 -4.40
C GLY A 12 7.81 9.77 -4.71
N ALA A 13 6.61 9.33 -4.32
CA ALA A 13 6.12 7.97 -4.60
C ALA A 13 5.96 7.73 -6.11
N PHE A 14 5.41 8.71 -6.85
CA PHE A 14 5.30 8.64 -8.31
C PHE A 14 6.67 8.62 -8.98
N LYS A 15 7.58 9.51 -8.58
CA LYS A 15 8.93 9.56 -9.12
C LYS A 15 9.66 8.25 -8.88
N ALA A 16 9.57 7.70 -7.67
CA ALA A 16 10.17 6.42 -7.29
C ALA A 16 9.64 5.25 -8.13
N LEU A 17 8.32 5.20 -8.37
CA LEU A 17 7.72 4.17 -9.22
C LEU A 17 8.24 4.24 -10.65
N PHE A 18 8.34 5.45 -11.23
CA PHE A 18 8.77 5.62 -12.61
C PHE A 18 10.29 5.60 -12.81
N SER A 19 11.08 6.03 -11.82
CA SER A 19 12.55 5.98 -11.89
C SER A 19 13.07 4.55 -11.82
N ASP A 20 12.42 3.71 -11.02
CA ASP A 20 12.83 2.33 -10.76
C ASP A 20 11.79 1.33 -11.25
N PHE A 21 11.08 1.66 -12.34
CA PHE A 21 10.01 0.84 -12.89
C PHE A 21 10.46 -0.57 -13.28
N ASP A 22 11.68 -0.71 -13.82
CA ASP A 22 12.26 -2.03 -14.11
C ASP A 22 12.46 -2.86 -12.83
N GLY A 23 13.02 -2.25 -11.77
CA GLY A 23 13.18 -2.90 -10.46
C GLY A 23 11.84 -3.29 -9.86
N PHE A 24 10.85 -2.40 -9.95
CA PHE A 24 9.48 -2.66 -9.51
C PHE A 24 8.85 -3.84 -10.25
N LEU A 25 8.92 -3.86 -11.59
CA LEU A 25 8.39 -4.97 -12.38
C LEU A 25 9.02 -6.30 -11.96
N ARG A 26 10.36 -6.35 -11.82
CA ARG A 26 11.11 -7.54 -11.36
C ARG A 26 10.65 -8.07 -9.99
N ILE A 27 10.21 -7.17 -9.11
CA ILE A 27 9.65 -7.54 -7.79
C ILE A 27 8.28 -8.19 -7.93
N VAL A 28 7.44 -7.64 -8.80
CA VAL A 28 6.00 -7.89 -8.78
C VAL A 28 5.55 -8.98 -9.74
N TRP A 29 6.17 -9.09 -10.92
CA TRP A 29 5.63 -9.88 -12.03
C TRP A 29 5.46 -11.37 -11.67
N ALA A 30 6.44 -11.97 -10.98
CA ALA A 30 6.42 -13.40 -10.65
C ALA A 30 5.30 -13.74 -9.67
N TRP A 31 5.11 -12.88 -8.66
CA TRP A 31 4.06 -13.01 -7.67
C TRP A 31 2.66 -12.84 -8.27
N TYR A 32 2.46 -11.83 -9.12
CA TYR A 32 1.16 -11.62 -9.77
C TYR A 32 0.86 -12.70 -10.80
N ALA A 33 1.85 -13.21 -11.52
CA ALA A 33 1.69 -14.36 -12.41
C ALA A 33 1.24 -15.60 -11.61
N LEU A 34 1.87 -15.87 -10.46
CA LEU A 34 1.48 -16.97 -9.58
C LEU A 34 0.04 -16.81 -9.07
N VAL A 35 -0.31 -15.64 -8.56
CA VAL A 35 -1.66 -15.34 -8.06
C VAL A 35 -2.70 -15.48 -9.18
N ALA A 36 -2.39 -15.00 -10.40
CA ALA A 36 -3.29 -15.11 -11.54
C ALA A 36 -3.52 -16.58 -11.94
N VAL A 37 -2.45 -17.38 -12.04
CA VAL A 37 -2.53 -18.81 -12.37
C VAL A 37 -3.33 -19.55 -11.30
N LEU A 38 -3.05 -19.32 -10.02
CA LEU A 38 -3.79 -19.94 -8.93
C LEU A 38 -5.26 -19.49 -8.88
N GLY A 39 -5.54 -18.23 -9.21
CA GLY A 39 -6.90 -17.72 -9.33
C GLY A 39 -7.70 -18.45 -10.41
N VAL A 40 -7.12 -18.62 -11.60
CA VAL A 40 -7.76 -19.35 -12.71
C VAL A 40 -7.90 -20.84 -12.39
N LEU A 41 -6.87 -21.48 -11.85
CA LEU A 41 -6.95 -22.89 -11.45
C LEU A 41 -7.99 -23.10 -10.36
N GLY A 42 -8.07 -22.17 -9.40
CA GLY A 42 -9.03 -22.22 -8.30
C GLY A 42 -10.48 -22.15 -8.79
N THR A 43 -10.77 -21.28 -9.76
CA THR A 43 -12.11 -21.18 -10.35
C THR A 43 -12.46 -22.39 -11.21
N LEU A 44 -11.49 -22.96 -11.94
CA LEU A 44 -11.72 -24.12 -12.81
C LEU A 44 -11.88 -25.44 -12.05
N LEU A 45 -11.07 -25.69 -11.02
CA LEU A 45 -11.00 -26.99 -10.36
C LEU A 45 -12.02 -27.15 -9.23
N ALA A 46 -12.28 -26.08 -8.48
CA ALA A 46 -13.21 -26.13 -7.36
C ALA A 46 -13.66 -24.72 -6.95
N ALA A 47 -14.39 -24.04 -7.85
CA ALA A 47 -15.10 -22.82 -7.50
C ALA A 47 -15.92 -23.07 -6.23
N ASN A 48 -15.64 -22.32 -5.17
CA ASN A 48 -16.24 -22.42 -3.82
C ASN A 48 -15.64 -23.46 -2.86
N SER A 49 -14.54 -24.13 -3.19
CA SER A 49 -13.81 -24.92 -2.19
C SER A 49 -13.14 -24.00 -1.18
N VAL A 50 -13.49 -24.17 0.09
CA VAL A 50 -12.89 -23.45 1.23
C VAL A 50 -11.37 -23.61 1.24
N VAL A 51 -10.86 -24.80 0.92
CA VAL A 51 -9.41 -25.06 0.85
C VAL A 51 -8.75 -24.23 -0.23
N VAL A 52 -9.34 -24.17 -1.42
CA VAL A 52 -8.82 -23.36 -2.54
C VAL A 52 -8.80 -21.88 -2.18
N ILE A 53 -9.86 -21.39 -1.54
CA ILE A 53 -9.94 -19.99 -1.07
C ILE A 53 -8.80 -19.69 -0.09
N PHE A 54 -8.57 -20.56 0.91
CA PHE A 54 -7.48 -20.37 1.87
C PHE A 54 -6.10 -20.42 1.21
N VAL A 55 -5.88 -21.30 0.24
CA VAL A 55 -4.59 -21.38 -0.48
C VAL A 55 -4.36 -20.12 -1.30
N VAL A 56 -5.34 -19.68 -2.09
CA VAL A 56 -5.23 -18.46 -2.92
C VAL A 56 -5.02 -17.23 -2.04
N ALA A 57 -5.80 -17.10 -0.96
CA ALA A 57 -5.64 -16.01 0.00
C ALA A 57 -4.27 -16.04 0.68
N GLY A 58 -3.79 -17.22 1.08
CA GLY A 58 -2.47 -17.40 1.70
C GLY A 58 -1.35 -16.95 0.76
N VAL A 59 -1.39 -17.36 -0.51
CA VAL A 59 -0.41 -16.93 -1.52
C VAL A 59 -0.51 -15.43 -1.79
N TRP A 60 -1.72 -14.88 -1.85
CA TRP A 60 -1.92 -13.44 -2.02
C TRP A 60 -1.29 -12.65 -0.86
N VAL A 61 -1.50 -13.06 0.39
CA VAL A 61 -0.90 -12.40 1.56
C VAL A 61 0.63 -12.53 1.54
N CYS A 62 1.16 -13.72 1.26
CA CYS A 62 2.61 -13.94 1.18
C CYS A 62 3.25 -13.08 0.07
N SER A 63 2.58 -13.00 -1.07
CA SER A 63 3.01 -12.18 -2.21
C SER A 63 3.04 -10.70 -1.85
N SER A 64 2.01 -10.20 -1.15
CA SER A 64 1.93 -8.79 -0.74
C SER A 64 3.07 -8.42 0.22
N ALA A 65 3.40 -9.30 1.17
CA ALA A 65 4.50 -9.08 2.11
C ALA A 65 5.85 -9.11 1.41
N SER A 66 6.09 -10.08 0.52
CA SER A 66 7.34 -10.19 -0.24
C SER A 66 7.56 -8.97 -1.16
N ILE A 67 6.52 -8.56 -1.89
CA ILE A 67 6.56 -7.36 -2.74
C ILE A 67 6.85 -6.12 -1.90
N ALA A 68 6.15 -5.94 -0.78
CA ALA A 68 6.31 -4.76 0.05
C ALA A 68 7.71 -4.67 0.66
N VAL A 69 8.25 -5.76 1.20
CA VAL A 69 9.60 -5.79 1.77
C VAL A 69 10.64 -5.47 0.69
N ALA A 70 10.58 -6.13 -0.46
CA ALA A 70 11.53 -5.89 -1.55
C ALA A 70 11.43 -4.46 -2.09
N TRP A 71 10.22 -3.91 -2.20
CA TRP A 71 10.02 -2.54 -2.64
C TRP A 71 10.54 -1.52 -1.63
N HIS A 72 10.28 -1.71 -0.33
CA HIS A 72 10.84 -0.87 0.73
C HIS A 72 12.38 -0.84 0.68
N ARG A 73 13.02 -1.99 0.51
CA ARG A 73 14.50 -2.10 0.44
C ARG A 73 15.06 -1.51 -0.85
N ASN A 74 14.42 -1.74 -1.98
CA ASN A 74 14.82 -1.10 -3.24
C ASN A 74 14.78 0.43 -3.12
N LEU A 75 13.72 0.99 -2.52
CA LEU A 75 13.57 2.45 -2.37
C LEU A 75 14.51 3.06 -1.32
N LEU A 76 14.72 2.40 -0.18
CA LEU A 76 15.43 2.99 0.96
C LEU A 76 16.90 2.59 1.04
N LEU A 77 17.27 1.41 0.52
CA LEU A 77 18.64 0.90 0.51
C LEU A 77 19.25 0.85 -0.90
N GLY A 78 18.45 1.04 -1.96
CA GLY A 78 18.93 0.88 -3.34
C GLY A 78 19.22 -0.58 -3.70
N GLU A 79 18.71 -1.54 -2.94
CA GLU A 79 18.92 -2.96 -3.20
C GLU A 79 18.16 -3.40 -4.45
N ARG A 80 18.90 -3.75 -5.50
CA ARG A 80 18.30 -4.20 -6.76
C ARG A 80 17.89 -5.67 -6.67
N PRO A 81 16.61 -5.98 -6.91
CA PRO A 81 16.13 -7.35 -6.94
C PRO A 81 16.73 -8.11 -8.14
N GLY A 82 16.88 -9.43 -7.98
CA GLY A 82 17.21 -10.31 -9.09
C GLY A 82 16.11 -10.31 -10.19
N PRO A 83 16.30 -11.08 -11.28
CA PRO A 83 15.32 -11.12 -12.38
C PRO A 83 13.95 -11.68 -11.95
N VAL A 84 13.93 -12.55 -10.94
CA VAL A 84 12.72 -13.15 -10.35
C VAL A 84 12.80 -12.92 -8.85
N ASN A 85 11.82 -12.23 -8.27
CA ASN A 85 11.68 -12.11 -6.82
C ASN A 85 10.56 -13.01 -6.31
N LEU A 86 10.93 -14.16 -5.73
CA LEU A 86 10.04 -15.04 -4.96
C LEU A 86 10.65 -15.30 -3.58
N SER A 87 11.28 -14.29 -2.97
CA SER A 87 11.85 -14.44 -1.63
C SER A 87 10.72 -14.48 -0.60
N PHE A 88 10.76 -15.47 0.26
CA PHE A 88 9.91 -15.53 1.45
C PHE A 88 10.70 -16.15 2.59
N GLY A 89 11.09 -15.35 3.57
CA GLY A 89 11.90 -15.77 4.70
C GLY A 89 11.49 -15.07 5.98
N ARG A 90 12.45 -15.00 6.92
CA ARG A 90 12.21 -14.44 8.26
C ARG A 90 11.71 -12.99 8.23
N ARG A 91 12.20 -12.19 7.27
CA ARG A 91 11.84 -10.78 7.14
C ARG A 91 10.40 -10.60 6.69
N GLU A 92 9.99 -11.33 5.66
CA GLU A 92 8.63 -11.31 5.11
C GLU A 92 7.62 -11.83 6.15
N ILE A 93 7.99 -12.84 6.93
CA ILE A 93 7.17 -13.33 8.06
C ILE A 93 7.05 -12.26 9.16
N ALA A 94 8.14 -11.59 9.53
CA ALA A 94 8.09 -10.51 10.51
C ALA A 94 7.23 -9.33 10.01
N TYR A 95 7.36 -8.96 8.73
CA TYR A 95 6.54 -7.95 8.08
C TYR A 95 5.06 -8.32 8.09
N LEU A 96 4.73 -9.57 7.75
CA LEU A 96 3.37 -10.09 7.75
C LEU A 96 2.80 -10.08 9.17
N GLY A 97 3.56 -10.52 10.17
CA GLY A 97 3.16 -10.47 11.58
C GLY A 97 2.90 -9.05 12.07
N LYS A 98 3.73 -8.07 11.68
CA LYS A 98 3.53 -6.65 12.01
C LYS A 98 2.35 -6.05 11.25
N THR A 99 2.15 -6.42 9.99
CA THR A 99 0.97 -6.02 9.20
C THR A 99 -0.31 -6.53 9.86
N LEU A 100 -0.33 -7.80 10.26
CA LEU A 100 -1.44 -8.39 10.99
C LEU A 100 -1.68 -7.66 12.32
N LEU A 101 -0.65 -7.43 13.11
CA LEU A 101 -0.75 -6.70 14.37
C LEU A 101 -1.32 -5.28 14.19
N VAL A 102 -0.78 -4.52 13.24
CA VAL A 102 -1.27 -3.17 12.94
C VAL A 102 -2.72 -3.22 12.43
N SER A 103 -3.06 -4.19 11.58
CA SER A 103 -4.44 -4.36 11.09
C SER A 103 -5.43 -4.70 12.20
N LEU A 104 -5.04 -5.52 13.18
CA LEU A 104 -5.88 -5.85 14.34
C LEU A 104 -6.07 -4.63 15.26
N ILE A 105 -5.00 -3.88 15.52
CA ILE A 105 -5.07 -2.63 16.29
C ILE A 105 -5.97 -1.61 15.56
N ALA A 106 -5.87 -1.54 14.23
CA ALA A 106 -6.68 -0.65 13.40
C ALA A 106 -8.15 -1.08 13.30
N ALA A 107 -8.41 -2.39 13.33
CA ALA A 107 -9.75 -2.94 13.16
C ALA A 107 -10.68 -2.51 14.29
N VAL A 108 -10.21 -2.46 15.55
CA VAL A 108 -11.05 -2.08 16.70
C VAL A 108 -11.64 -0.66 16.57
N PRO A 109 -10.85 0.42 16.43
CA PRO A 109 -11.41 1.77 16.29
C PRO A 109 -12.18 1.92 14.98
N LEU A 110 -11.77 1.23 13.91
CA LEU A 110 -12.50 1.26 12.65
C LEU A 110 -13.89 0.61 12.76
N LEU A 111 -14.01 -0.53 13.46
CA LEU A 111 -15.29 -1.21 13.69
C LEU A 111 -16.21 -0.36 14.59
N VAL A 112 -15.69 0.21 15.66
CA VAL A 112 -16.46 1.16 16.51
C VAL A 112 -16.94 2.34 15.67
N PHE A 113 -16.06 2.88 14.83
CA PHE A 113 -16.42 3.99 13.97
C PHE A 113 -17.49 3.61 12.93
N VAL A 114 -17.30 2.50 12.21
CA VAL A 114 -18.23 2.00 11.19
C VAL A 114 -19.60 1.70 11.79
N THR A 115 -19.65 1.10 12.99
CA THR A 115 -20.91 0.83 13.68
C THR A 115 -21.63 2.12 14.08
N LEU A 116 -20.94 3.09 14.69
CA LEU A 116 -21.52 4.41 15.01
C LEU A 116 -22.05 5.12 13.76
N VAL A 117 -21.25 5.14 12.70
CA VAL A 117 -21.65 5.73 11.42
C VAL A 117 -22.84 5.00 10.82
N SER A 118 -22.88 3.67 10.82
CA SER A 118 -23.99 2.90 10.25
C SER A 118 -25.34 3.20 10.91
N VAL A 119 -25.33 3.56 12.20
CA VAL A 119 -26.54 3.93 12.95
C VAL A 119 -26.94 5.39 12.70
N MET A 120 -25.96 6.27 12.45
CA MET A 120 -26.19 7.71 12.24
C MET A 120 -26.40 8.09 10.77
N VAL A 121 -25.98 7.23 9.83
CA VAL A 121 -26.02 7.55 8.40
C VAL A 121 -27.42 7.36 7.83
N ASN A 122 -28.12 8.48 7.69
CA ASN A 122 -29.36 8.58 6.93
C ASN A 122 -29.15 9.55 5.76
N GLY A 123 -28.60 9.02 4.66
CA GLY A 123 -28.41 9.76 3.40
C GLY A 123 -26.98 10.24 3.11
N MET A 124 -26.77 10.83 1.92
CA MET A 124 -25.44 11.13 1.38
C MET A 124 -24.61 12.09 2.25
N THR A 125 -25.24 13.10 2.87
CA THR A 125 -24.54 14.09 3.71
C THR A 125 -23.83 13.42 4.89
N SER A 126 -24.50 12.50 5.57
CA SER A 126 -23.94 11.77 6.71
C SER A 126 -22.77 10.86 6.32
N LEU A 127 -22.79 10.29 5.11
CA LEU A 127 -21.67 9.52 4.55
C LEU A 127 -20.43 10.40 4.32
N PHE A 128 -20.60 11.59 3.75
CA PHE A 128 -19.48 12.53 3.54
C PHE A 128 -18.86 12.99 4.85
N ILE A 129 -19.69 13.27 5.86
CA ILE A 129 -19.21 13.61 7.21
C ILE A 129 -18.41 12.44 7.78
N ALA A 130 -18.94 11.22 7.72
CA ALA A 130 -18.25 10.03 8.20
C ALA A 130 -16.89 9.82 7.52
N MET A 131 -16.85 9.89 6.19
CA MET A 131 -15.61 9.78 5.42
C MET A 131 -14.60 10.87 5.81
N THR A 132 -15.06 12.10 6.01
CA THR A 132 -14.20 13.20 6.45
C THR A 132 -13.60 12.91 7.83
N VAL A 133 -14.40 12.39 8.76
CA VAL A 133 -13.91 12.01 10.10
C VAL A 133 -12.88 10.89 10.02
N VAL A 134 -13.10 9.88 9.17
CA VAL A 134 -12.13 8.79 8.95
C VAL A 134 -10.81 9.34 8.44
N VAL A 135 -10.85 10.18 7.40
CA VAL A 135 -9.63 10.74 6.78
C VAL A 135 -8.88 11.69 7.71
N VAL A 136 -9.58 12.46 8.53
CA VAL A 136 -8.96 13.49 9.40
C VAL A 136 -8.51 12.93 10.75
N PHE A 137 -9.20 11.95 11.32
CA PHE A 137 -8.91 11.47 12.67
C PHE A 137 -8.37 10.04 12.71
N VAL A 138 -8.96 9.12 11.94
CA VAL A 138 -8.60 7.69 12.00
C VAL A 138 -7.36 7.41 11.16
N LEU A 139 -7.37 7.77 9.87
CA LEU A 139 -6.26 7.49 8.97
C LEU A 139 -4.91 8.04 9.46
N PRO A 140 -4.81 9.28 9.98
CA PRO A 140 -3.52 9.81 10.41
C PRO A 140 -2.89 9.00 11.55
N ALA A 141 -3.71 8.48 12.48
CA ALA A 141 -3.24 7.58 13.52
C ALA A 141 -2.77 6.24 12.93
N LEU A 142 -3.50 5.69 11.97
CA LEU A 142 -3.12 4.45 11.28
C LEU A 142 -1.83 4.61 10.45
N MET A 143 -1.67 5.73 9.75
CA MET A 143 -0.49 6.01 8.95
C MET A 143 0.78 6.09 9.80
N ARG A 144 0.69 6.58 11.05
CA ARG A 144 1.81 6.54 12.01
C ARG A 144 2.16 5.11 12.39
N LEU A 145 1.18 4.25 12.63
CA LEU A 145 1.40 2.83 12.91
C LEU A 145 2.04 2.10 11.73
N PHE A 146 1.64 2.45 10.51
CA PHE A 146 2.21 1.84 9.31
C PHE A 146 3.69 2.16 9.09
N LEU A 147 4.28 3.14 9.78
CA LEU A 147 5.74 3.38 9.77
C LEU A 147 6.55 2.21 10.36
N ILE A 148 5.92 1.33 11.13
CA ILE A 148 6.55 0.11 11.64
C ILE A 148 6.85 -0.87 10.50
N LEU A 149 6.05 -0.85 9.43
CA LEU A 149 6.21 -1.75 8.29
C LEU A 149 7.52 -1.52 7.52
N PRO A 150 7.85 -0.31 7.04
CA PRO A 150 9.14 -0.04 6.39
C PRO A 150 10.31 -0.27 7.36
N ALA A 151 10.20 0.09 8.64
CA ALA A 151 11.23 -0.22 9.64
C ALA A 151 11.52 -1.72 9.72
N THR A 152 10.46 -2.54 9.78
CA THR A 152 10.56 -4.01 9.82
C THR A 152 11.19 -4.56 8.54
N ALA A 153 10.88 -3.99 7.36
CA ALA A 153 11.50 -4.39 6.09
C ALA A 153 13.02 -4.10 6.03
N LEU A 154 13.47 -3.09 6.80
CA LEU A 154 14.87 -2.69 6.94
C LEU A 154 15.60 -3.38 8.11
N ASP A 155 14.93 -4.28 8.83
CA ASP A 155 15.43 -4.88 10.08
C ASP A 155 15.72 -3.85 11.20
N GLU A 156 15.08 -2.68 11.15
CA GLU A 156 15.24 -1.63 12.16
C GLU A 156 14.18 -1.82 13.29
N PRO A 157 14.58 -1.80 14.57
CA PRO A 157 13.65 -1.96 15.67
C PRO A 157 12.84 -0.68 15.88
N LEU A 158 11.57 -0.69 15.47
CA LEU A 158 10.61 0.38 15.75
C LEU A 158 9.39 -0.15 16.52
N GLY A 159 9.22 0.31 17.76
CA GLY A 159 8.08 -0.05 18.61
C GLY A 159 6.79 0.68 18.21
N ILE A 160 5.64 0.22 18.73
CA ILE A 160 4.33 0.88 18.48
C ILE A 160 4.28 2.29 19.09
N ALA A 161 4.63 2.42 20.36
CA ALA A 161 4.64 3.71 21.05
C ALA A 161 5.62 4.68 20.41
N GLU A 162 6.76 4.16 19.96
CA GLU A 162 7.82 4.90 19.31
C GLU A 162 7.42 5.36 17.90
N ALA A 163 6.80 4.48 17.10
CA ALA A 163 6.25 4.84 15.79
C ALA A 163 5.17 5.93 15.90
N PHE A 164 4.33 5.86 16.94
CA PHE A 164 3.41 6.95 17.25
C PHE A 164 4.22 8.21 17.59
N ALA A 165 4.98 8.23 18.68
CA ALA A 165 5.69 9.41 19.15
C ALA A 165 6.52 10.09 18.04
N ARG A 166 7.36 9.33 17.33
CA ARG A 166 8.23 9.85 16.27
C ARG A 166 7.45 10.25 15.01
N GLY A 167 6.34 9.58 14.71
CA GLY A 167 5.48 9.89 13.55
C GLY A 167 4.64 11.17 13.67
N GLU A 168 4.83 11.97 14.72
CA GLU A 168 4.07 13.20 14.93
C GLU A 168 4.22 14.20 13.76
N GLY A 169 3.08 14.73 13.31
CA GLY A 169 2.99 15.63 12.15
C GLY A 169 3.14 14.97 10.78
N LEU A 170 3.43 13.65 10.69
CA LEU A 170 3.51 12.92 9.41
C LEU A 170 2.24 12.14 9.06
N GLY A 171 1.41 11.79 10.07
CA GLY A 171 0.19 11.01 9.86
C GLY A 171 -0.80 11.65 8.87
N LEU A 172 -1.12 12.93 9.05
CA LEU A 172 -2.09 13.62 8.19
C LEU A 172 -1.57 13.84 6.75
N PRO A 173 -0.30 14.25 6.52
CA PRO A 173 0.24 14.32 5.16
C PRO A 173 0.22 12.97 4.43
N MET A 174 0.60 11.89 5.12
CA MET A 174 0.59 10.54 4.56
C MET A 174 -0.84 10.08 4.26
N ALA A 175 -1.79 10.34 5.16
CA ALA A 175 -3.20 10.03 4.97
C ALA A 175 -3.78 10.72 3.74
N LEU A 176 -3.55 12.03 3.58
CA LEU A 176 -4.02 12.75 2.41
C LEU A 176 -3.32 12.31 1.12
N ALA A 177 -2.02 11.98 1.16
CA ALA A 177 -1.33 11.44 0.01
C ALA A 177 -1.91 10.08 -0.41
N ALA A 178 -2.20 9.20 0.56
CA ALA A 178 -2.79 7.88 0.32
C ALA A 178 -4.22 8.00 -0.23
N VAL A 179 -5.05 8.85 0.37
CA VAL A 179 -6.42 9.12 -0.11
C VAL A 179 -6.38 9.77 -1.49
N GLY A 180 -5.56 10.79 -1.70
CA GLY A 180 -5.41 11.45 -3.00
C GLY A 180 -5.00 10.47 -4.10
N THR A 181 -4.01 9.62 -3.82
CA THR A 181 -3.58 8.56 -4.75
C THR A 181 -4.70 7.57 -5.03
N GLY A 182 -5.41 7.13 -3.98
CA GLY A 182 -6.53 6.20 -4.12
C GLY A 182 -7.70 6.78 -4.90
N LEU A 183 -8.01 8.07 -4.73
CA LEU A 183 -9.03 8.76 -5.51
C LEU A 183 -8.61 8.88 -6.98
N CYS A 184 -7.36 9.23 -7.25
CA CYS A 184 -6.85 9.30 -8.63
C CYS A 184 -6.92 7.95 -9.33
N ILE A 185 -6.44 6.88 -8.70
CA ILE A 185 -6.46 5.55 -9.30
C ILE A 185 -7.88 4.98 -9.38
N GLY A 186 -8.69 5.18 -8.33
CA GLY A 186 -10.09 4.74 -8.33
C GLY A 186 -10.91 5.43 -9.42
N ALA A 187 -10.66 6.73 -9.69
CA ALA A 187 -11.29 7.42 -10.80
C ALA A 187 -10.86 6.85 -12.16
N LEU A 188 -9.57 6.52 -12.33
CA LEU A 188 -9.08 5.85 -13.54
C LEU A 188 -9.72 4.47 -13.71
N ASP A 189 -9.78 3.67 -12.65
CA ASP A 189 -10.41 2.35 -12.66
C ASP A 189 -11.91 2.44 -12.99
N MET A 190 -12.62 3.44 -12.45
CA MET A 190 -14.02 3.70 -12.80
C MET A 190 -14.20 4.03 -14.27
N VAL A 191 -13.34 4.89 -14.85
CA VAL A 191 -13.37 5.20 -16.29
C VAL A 191 -13.11 3.94 -17.12
N LEU A 192 -12.11 3.14 -16.73
CA LEU A 192 -11.82 1.88 -17.42
C LEU A 192 -12.98 0.89 -17.33
N SER A 193 -13.66 0.81 -16.19
CA SER A 193 -14.84 -0.02 -16.01
C SER A 193 -16.00 0.43 -16.91
N VAL A 194 -16.23 1.75 -17.05
CA VAL A 194 -17.24 2.27 -17.99
C VAL A 194 -16.86 1.95 -19.44
N VAL A 195 -15.60 2.15 -19.82
CA VAL A 195 -15.08 1.81 -21.16
C VAL A 195 -15.22 0.31 -21.42
N ALA A 196 -14.91 -0.54 -20.45
CA ALA A 196 -15.05 -1.97 -20.53
C ALA A 196 -16.51 -2.39 -20.76
N ASN A 197 -17.45 -1.81 -20.02
CA ASN A 197 -18.87 -2.16 -20.14
C ASN A 197 -19.50 -1.62 -21.43
N THR A 198 -18.98 -0.53 -21.99
CA THR A 198 -19.48 0.07 -23.24
C THR A 198 -18.90 -0.58 -24.50
N ILE A 199 -17.61 -0.93 -24.49
CA ILE A 199 -16.92 -1.59 -25.62
C ILE A 199 -17.05 -3.12 -25.55
N GLY A 200 -17.17 -3.68 -24.34
CA GLY A 200 -17.17 -5.12 -24.06
C GLY A 200 -18.41 -5.90 -24.49
N GLY A 201 -19.33 -5.30 -25.26
CA GLY A 201 -20.52 -5.94 -25.81
C GLY A 201 -20.27 -7.07 -26.84
N GLY A 202 -19.15 -7.81 -26.76
CA GLY A 202 -18.97 -9.07 -27.51
C GLY A 202 -17.53 -9.51 -27.79
N ALA A 203 -16.52 -8.64 -27.69
CA ALA A 203 -15.15 -8.99 -28.08
C ALA A 203 -14.30 -9.45 -26.89
N VAL A 204 -13.93 -10.74 -26.86
CA VAL A 204 -13.01 -11.35 -25.87
C VAL A 204 -11.71 -10.56 -25.73
N PHE A 205 -11.19 -10.00 -26.83
CA PHE A 205 -9.98 -9.17 -26.82
C PHE A 205 -10.13 -7.88 -25.99
N ALA A 206 -11.30 -7.22 -26.03
CA ALA A 206 -11.55 -6.02 -25.23
C ALA A 206 -11.59 -6.37 -23.74
N ALA A 207 -12.21 -7.51 -23.38
CA ALA A 207 -12.26 -7.99 -22.00
C ALA A 207 -10.86 -8.31 -21.45
N ILE A 208 -9.99 -8.96 -22.25
CA ILE A 208 -8.61 -9.26 -21.86
C ILE A 208 -7.81 -7.96 -21.68
N ALA A 209 -7.94 -7.00 -22.59
CA ALA A 209 -7.24 -5.72 -22.49
C ALA A 209 -7.62 -4.93 -21.22
N VAL A 210 -8.91 -4.89 -20.89
CA VAL A 210 -9.41 -4.27 -19.66
C VAL A 210 -8.86 -4.99 -18.42
N LEU A 211 -8.87 -6.32 -18.43
CA LEU A 211 -8.36 -7.13 -17.31
C LEU A 211 -6.87 -6.83 -17.05
N ILE A 212 -6.06 -6.79 -18.11
CA ILE A 212 -4.63 -6.46 -18.00
C ILE A 212 -4.45 -5.05 -17.43
N LEU A 213 -5.24 -4.09 -17.91
CA LEU A 213 -5.11 -2.70 -17.49
C LEU A 213 -5.58 -2.47 -16.05
N SER A 214 -6.66 -3.13 -15.61
CA SER A 214 -7.12 -3.10 -14.23
C SER A 214 -6.09 -3.74 -13.29
N LEU A 215 -5.48 -4.87 -13.69
CA LEU A 215 -4.38 -5.49 -12.95
C LEU A 215 -3.17 -4.54 -12.85
N ALA A 216 -2.81 -3.86 -13.94
CA ALA A 216 -1.74 -2.88 -13.95
C ALA A 216 -2.02 -1.68 -13.01
N LEU A 217 -3.26 -1.17 -12.99
CA LEU A 217 -3.67 -0.13 -12.05
C LEU A 217 -3.62 -0.59 -10.59
N GLN A 218 -4.06 -1.82 -10.30
CA GLN A 218 -3.99 -2.39 -8.96
C GLN A 218 -2.54 -2.56 -8.47
N ILE A 219 -1.66 -3.01 -9.37
CA ILE A 219 -0.22 -3.10 -9.13
C ILE A 219 0.35 -1.70 -8.83
N ALA A 220 0.04 -0.70 -9.67
CA ALA A 220 0.50 0.67 -9.48
C ALA A 220 -0.01 1.28 -8.16
N MET A 221 -1.27 1.02 -7.81
CA MET A 221 -1.87 1.47 -6.54
C MET A 221 -1.11 0.92 -5.35
N THR A 222 -0.84 -0.38 -5.35
CA THR A 222 -0.08 -1.05 -4.30
C THR A 222 1.32 -0.45 -4.17
N ALA A 223 2.01 -0.24 -5.30
CA ALA A 223 3.33 0.35 -5.34
C ALA A 223 3.39 1.77 -4.76
N LEU A 224 2.41 2.61 -5.12
CA LEU A 224 2.34 3.99 -4.66
C LEU A 224 1.97 4.06 -3.18
N GLN A 225 1.07 3.20 -2.69
CA GLN A 225 0.77 3.13 -1.26
C GLN A 225 2.02 2.76 -0.45
N ILE A 226 2.75 1.71 -0.86
CA ILE A 226 4.00 1.32 -0.21
C ILE A 226 5.06 2.43 -0.36
N GLY A 227 5.08 3.12 -1.50
CA GLY A 227 5.95 4.27 -1.76
C GLY A 227 5.67 5.46 -0.82
N ILE A 228 4.41 5.76 -0.52
CA ILE A 228 4.02 6.80 0.44
C ILE A 228 4.48 6.42 1.85
N LEU A 229 4.34 5.14 2.24
CA LEU A 229 4.84 4.65 3.53
C LEU A 229 6.38 4.75 3.62
N SER A 230 7.08 4.36 2.55
CA SER A 230 8.55 4.46 2.44
C SER A 230 9.02 5.91 2.51
N GLY A 231 8.36 6.81 1.79
CA GLY A 231 8.66 8.24 1.81
C GLY A 231 8.39 8.87 3.18
N GLY A 232 7.33 8.44 3.87
CA GLY A 232 7.03 8.84 5.24
C GLY A 232 8.15 8.43 6.21
N TYR A 233 8.63 7.18 6.07
CA TYR A 233 9.75 6.66 6.85
C TYR A 233 11.07 7.36 6.54
N TYR A 234 11.32 7.67 5.28
CA TYR A 234 12.51 8.42 4.88
C TYR A 234 12.54 9.82 5.53
N ILE A 235 11.41 10.53 5.53
CA ILE A 235 11.30 11.85 6.21
C ILE A 235 11.47 11.70 7.74
N LEU A 236 10.94 10.62 8.33
CA LEU A 236 11.16 10.31 9.74
C LEU A 236 12.66 10.19 10.04
N ARG A 237 13.38 9.42 9.23
CA ARG A 237 14.83 9.21 9.37
C ARG A 237 15.63 10.51 9.15
N GLU A 238 15.24 11.33 8.18
CA GLU A 238 15.85 12.66 7.96
C GLU A 238 15.77 13.56 9.22
N ARG A 239 14.69 13.46 10.00
CA ARG A 239 14.51 14.26 11.23
C ARG A 239 15.40 13.78 12.38
N GLU A 240 15.83 12.53 12.35
CA GLU A 240 16.62 11.90 13.42
C GLU A 240 18.12 11.93 13.15
N MET A 241 18.54 12.17 11.91
CA MET A 241 19.96 12.33 11.58
C MET A 241 20.48 13.63 12.23
N PRO A 242 21.60 13.57 12.97
CA PRO A 242 22.27 14.78 13.47
C PRO A 242 22.61 15.70 12.30
N PRO A 243 22.47 17.04 12.44
CA PRO A 243 22.94 17.95 11.42
C PRO A 243 24.42 17.67 11.12
N PRO A 244 24.86 17.74 9.85
CA PRO A 244 26.26 17.53 9.52
C PRO A 244 27.11 18.45 10.39
N ALA A 245 28.14 17.88 11.03
CA ALA A 245 29.06 18.65 11.85
C ALA A 245 29.53 19.86 11.05
N ALA A 246 29.42 21.05 11.64
CA ALA A 246 29.88 22.27 10.99
C ALA A 246 31.33 22.06 10.51
N PRO A 247 31.70 22.49 9.30
CA PRO A 247 33.07 22.41 8.83
C PRO A 247 34.01 22.96 9.91
N SER A 248 35.12 22.28 10.19
CA SER A 248 36.15 22.85 11.05
C SER A 248 36.54 24.20 10.45
N ALA A 249 36.40 25.26 11.24
CA ALA A 249 36.87 26.57 10.87
C ALA A 249 38.40 26.55 11.01
N ASP A 250 39.06 26.02 9.99
CA ASP A 250 40.51 26.10 9.80
C ASP A 250 40.87 27.31 8.92
#